data_AF-A0A3D1TVY2-F1
#
_entry.id   AF-A0A3D1TVY2-F1
#
_cell.length_a   1.000
_cell.length_b   1.000
_cell.length_c   1.000
_cell.angle_alpha   90.00
_cell.angle_beta   90.00
_cell.angle_gamma   90.00
#
_symmetry.space_group_name_H-M   'P 1'
#
loop_
_entity.id
_entity.type
_entity.pdbx_description
1 polymer ?
#
loop_
_entity_poly.entity_id
_entity_poly.type
_entity_poly.pdbx_seq_one_letter_code
_entity_poly.pdbx_strand_id
1 'polypeptide(L)' 'MPKTINRDEVRRLLDDGAQLVEVLPVDEHDEDHLPGAISLPLRRIEGEAGTVLDRNQPVIVYCWDVS' A
#
# COMPACT_ATOMS: atom_id res chain seq x y z
N MET A 1 -2.39 -12.55 9.46
CA MET A 1 -3.58 -11.67 9.60
C MET A 1 -3.11 -10.23 9.61
N PRO A 2 -3.73 -9.32 8.85
CA PRO A 2 -3.38 -7.89 8.91
C PRO A 2 -3.81 -7.29 10.25
N LYS A 3 -3.03 -6.36 10.77
CA LYS A 3 -3.35 -5.55 11.95
C LYS A 3 -3.94 -4.23 11.48
N THR A 4 -5.14 -3.88 11.94
CA THR A 4 -5.68 -2.54 11.71
C THR A 4 -4.89 -1.51 12.50
N ILE A 5 -4.51 -0.42 11.86
CA ILE A 5 -3.78 0.71 12.45
C ILE A 5 -4.51 2.02 12.14
N ASN A 6 -4.34 3.02 13.00
CA ASN A 6 -4.90 4.36 12.76
C ASN A 6 -3.94 5.22 11.94
N ARG A 7 -4.41 6.40 11.51
CA ARG A 7 -3.63 7.35 10.70
C ARG A 7 -2.29 7.75 11.33
N ASP A 8 -2.26 7.96 12.65
CA ASP A 8 -1.04 8.43 13.31
C ASP A 8 -0.01 7.29 13.45
N GLU A 9 -0.46 6.04 13.50
CA GLU A 9 0.40 4.86 13.41
C GLU A 9 0.89 4.63 11.98
N VAL A 10 0.06 4.87 10.95
CA VAL A 10 0.52 4.89 9.55
C VAL A 10 1.66 5.89 9.36
N ARG A 11 1.49 7.15 9.79
CA ARG A 11 2.53 8.18 9.65
C ARG A 11 3.84 7.79 10.32
N ARG A 12 3.79 7.29 11.56
CA ARG A 12 4.98 6.81 12.27
C ARG A 12 5.69 5.67 11.52
N LEU A 13 4.94 4.70 11.02
CA LEU A 13 5.52 3.60 10.26
C LEU A 13 6.15 4.08 8.95
N LEU A 14 5.55 5.07 8.28
CA LEU A 14 6.16 5.68 7.08
C LEU A 14 7.46 6.43 7.42
N ASP A 15 7.49 7.17 8.53
CA ASP A 15 8.72 7.82 9.01
C ASP A 15 9.82 6.80 9.34
N ASP A 16 9.44 5.60 9.79
CA ASP A 16 10.32 4.47 10.08
C ASP A 16 10.67 3.61 8.84
N GLY A 17 10.23 4.01 7.64
CA GLY A 17 10.57 3.36 6.37
C GLY A 17 9.62 2.25 5.92
N ALA A 18 8.37 2.23 6.39
CA ALA A 18 7.37 1.31 5.85
C ALA A 18 7.02 1.62 4.39
N GLN A 19 6.67 0.57 3.64
CA GLN A 19 6.21 0.65 2.26
C GLN A 19 4.70 0.84 2.23
N LEU A 20 4.23 1.95 1.66
CA LEU A 20 2.82 2.20 1.43
C LEU A 20 2.42 1.62 0.07
N VAL A 21 1.39 0.79 0.03
CA VAL A 21 0.94 0.09 -1.19
C VAL A 21 -0.52 0.41 -1.46
N GLU A 22 -0.76 0.99 -2.63
CA GLU A 22 -2.09 1.19 -3.20
C GLU A 22 -2.44 -0.03 -4.07
N VAL A 23 -3.62 -0.60 -3.86
CA VAL A 23 -4.09 -1.80 -4.54
C VAL A 23 -5.30 -1.56 -5.45
N LEU A 24 -5.72 -0.30 -5.61
CA LEU A 24 -6.70 0.11 -6.62
C LEU A 24 -6.27 -0.30 -8.04
N PRO A 25 -7.23 -0.51 -8.95
CA PRO A 25 -6.97 -0.53 -10.39
C PRO A 25 -6.17 0.72 -10.82
N VAL A 26 -5.29 0.57 -11.82
CA VAL A 26 -4.37 1.64 -12.23
C VAL A 26 -5.11 2.89 -12.69
N ASP A 27 -6.26 2.69 -13.34
CA ASP A 27 -7.16 3.75 -13.77
C ASP A 27 -7.72 4.57 -12.61
N GLU A 28 -8.01 3.96 -11.46
CA GLU A 28 -8.45 4.67 -10.25
C GLU A 28 -7.28 5.28 -9.46
N HIS A 29 -6.11 4.60 -9.44
CA HIS A 29 -4.89 5.14 -8.85
C HIS A 29 -4.46 6.47 -9.51
N ASP A 30 -4.61 6.58 -10.83
CA ASP A 30 -4.20 7.76 -11.57
C ASP A 30 -5.08 8.99 -11.30
N GLU A 31 -6.27 8.81 -10.72
CA GLU A 31 -7.16 9.90 -10.33
C GLU A 31 -6.74 10.57 -9.02
N ASP A 32 -6.52 9.80 -7.96
CA ASP A 32 -6.00 10.28 -6.67
C ASP A 32 -5.36 9.15 -5.86
N HIS A 33 -4.17 9.39 -5.30
CA HIS A 33 -3.44 8.42 -4.47
C HIS A 33 -2.53 9.12 -3.46
N LEU A 34 -2.17 8.42 -2.39
CA LEU A 34 -1.28 8.97 -1.39
C LEU A 34 0.14 9.13 -1.97
N PRO A 35 0.78 10.31 -1.82
CA PRO A 35 2.13 10.54 -2.33
C PRO A 35 3.12 9.49 -1.81
N GLY A 36 3.92 8.93 -2.72
CA GLY A 36 4.91 7.90 -2.40
C GLY A 36 4.36 6.48 -2.26
N ALA A 37 3.05 6.27 -2.48
CA ALA A 37 2.50 4.93 -2.57
C ALA A 37 3.04 4.16 -3.78
N ILE A 38 3.31 2.88 -3.59
CA ILE A 38 3.61 1.93 -4.65
C ILE A 38 2.28 1.42 -5.20
N SER A 39 2.01 1.69 -6.48
CA SER A 39 0.87 1.11 -7.19
C SER A 39 1.10 -0.38 -7.45
N LEU A 40 0.37 -1.24 -6.74
CA LEU A 40 0.37 -2.69 -6.94
C LEU A 40 -1.07 -3.22 -6.92
N PRO A 41 -1.78 -3.19 -8.06
CA PRO A 41 -3.20 -3.55 -8.12
C PRO A 41 -3.48 -4.92 -7.50
N LEU A 42 -4.59 -5.05 -6.79
CA LEU A 42 -4.94 -6.25 -6.02
C LEU A 42 -4.85 -7.54 -6.86
N ARG A 43 -5.23 -7.47 -8.13
CA ARG A 43 -5.19 -8.62 -9.07
C ARG A 43 -3.78 -9.09 -9.44
N ARG A 44 -2.75 -8.29 -9.17
CA ARG A 44 -1.34 -8.56 -9.51
C ARG A 44 -0.48 -8.85 -8.29
N ILE A 45 -1.00 -8.57 -7.08
CA ILE A 45 -0.22 -8.64 -5.84
C ILE A 45 0.41 -10.03 -5.61
N GLU A 46 -0.30 -11.11 -5.91
CA GLU A 46 0.21 -12.47 -5.71
C GLU A 46 1.45 -12.78 -6.57
N GLY A 47 1.52 -12.22 -7.77
CA GLY A 47 2.61 -12.46 -8.72
C GLY A 47 3.77 -11.47 -8.60
N GLU A 48 3.49 -10.22 -8.24
CA GLU A 48 4.45 -9.11 -8.35
C GLU A 48 4.98 -8.61 -7.00
N ALA A 49 4.28 -8.87 -5.88
CA ALA A 49 4.70 -8.36 -4.57
C ALA A 49 6.11 -8.82 -4.17
N GLY A 50 6.48 -10.05 -4.50
CA GLY A 50 7.78 -10.61 -4.15
C GLY A 50 8.96 -9.97 -4.89
N THR A 51 8.71 -9.30 -6.01
CA THR A 51 9.71 -8.58 -6.82
C THR A 51 9.69 -7.08 -6.56
N VAL A 52 8.53 -6.53 -6.19
CA VAL A 52 8.34 -5.08 -5.99
C VAL A 52 8.66 -4.66 -4.55
N LEU A 53 8.29 -5.48 -3.56
CA LEU A 53 8.37 -5.10 -2.15
C LEU A 53 9.64 -5.64 -1.48
N ASP A 54 10.28 -4.80 -0.66
CA ASP A 54 11.33 -5.26 0.25
C ASP A 54 10.71 -6.07 1.39
N ARG A 55 11.11 -7.34 1.50
CA ARG A 55 10.61 -8.25 2.54
C ARG A 55 11.12 -7.92 3.94
N ASN A 56 12.11 -7.04 4.06
CA ASN A 56 12.68 -6.61 5.34
C ASN A 56 12.04 -5.34 5.90
N GLN A 57 11.14 -4.70 5.15
CA GLN A 57 10.43 -3.49 5.58
C GLN A 57 8.95 -3.79 5.82
N PRO A 58 8.31 -3.13 6.82
CA PRO A 58 6.86 -3.23 6.99
C PRO A 58 6.11 -2.83 5.72
N VAL A 59 5.01 -3.52 5.43
CA VAL A 59 4.11 -3.21 4.30
C VAL A 59 2.76 -2.75 4.86
N ILE A 60 2.32 -1.58 4.42
CA ILE A 60 1.01 -1.01 4.72
C ILE A 60 0.22 -1.06 3.42
N VAL A 61 -0.82 -1.89 3.38
CA VAL A 61 -1.76 -1.93 2.26
C VAL A 61 -2.94 -1.04 2.60
N TYR A 62 -3.31 -0.15 1.68
CA TYR A 62 -4.55 0.60 1.76
C TYR A 62 -5.27 0.53 0.41
N CYS A 63 -6.59 0.69 0.47
CA CYS A 63 -7.43 0.90 -0.70
C CYS A 63 -8.51 1.89 -0.32
N TRP A 64 -9.08 2.54 -1.31
CA TRP A 64 -10.35 3.23 -1.15
C TRP A 64 -11.48 2.26 -1.47
N ASP A 65 -12.44 2.10 -0.56
CA ASP A 65 -13.69 1.37 -0.83
C ASP A 65 -14.86 2.34 -0.65
N VAL A 66 -15.53 2.70 -1.75
CA VAL A 66 -16.76 3.53 -1.76
C VAL A 66 -18.04 2.69 -1.58
N SER A 67 -17.94 1.37 -1.42
CA SER A 67 -19.11 0.46 -1.32
C SER A 67 -19.99 0.69 -0.09
#